data_AF-A0A928UM50-F1
#
_entry.id   AF-A0A928UM50-F1
#
_cell.length_a   1.000
_cell.length_b   1.000
_cell.length_c   1.000
_cell.angle_alpha   90.00
_cell.angle_beta   90.00
_cell.angle_gamma   90.00
#
_symmetry.space_group_name_H-M   'P 1'
#
loop_
_entity.id
_entity.type
_entity.pdbx_description
1 polymer ?
#
loop_
_entity_poly.entity_id
_entity_poly.type
_entity_poly.pdbx_seq_one_letter_code
_entity_poly.pdbx_strand_id
1 'polypeptide(L)'
;MSDLLANASVDGKNSVSKSSKIAKGPKYGFDIENVLDMKEKDFPVFTLAKNKARFFRMFTWYKNKNAWLSVAPLSSVKKLFKEQTKSLEGIRENKMDYEMDLEQGTLTPSQRSYRLDELNMCKIHEKMAVYLISSMQKKIKVSQH
;
A
#
# COMPACT_ATOMS: atom_id res chain seq x y z
N MET A 1 71.83 -16.15 -6.31
CA MET A 1 70.99 -17.26 -5.81
C MET A 1 69.70 -16.61 -5.34
N SER A 2 68.77 -16.29 -6.23
CA SER A 2 67.89 -17.19 -7.00
C SER A 2 66.79 -17.80 -6.12
N ASP A 3 65.56 -17.47 -6.52
CA ASP A 3 64.30 -18.25 -6.39
C ASP A 3 63.49 -18.01 -5.10
N LEU A 4 62.15 -17.88 -5.07
CA LEU A 4 61.04 -17.65 -6.03
C LEU A 4 59.77 -17.56 -5.12
N LEU A 5 58.80 -16.69 -5.48
CA LEU A 5 57.34 -16.77 -5.18
C LEU A 5 56.84 -16.80 -3.71
N ALA A 6 55.97 -15.85 -3.34
CA ALA A 6 54.53 -15.96 -3.60
C ALA A 6 53.69 -14.95 -2.75
N ASN A 7 52.81 -14.24 -3.46
CA ASN A 7 51.45 -13.84 -3.11
C ASN A 7 51.13 -12.98 -1.88
N ALA A 8 50.49 -11.85 -2.22
CA ALA A 8 49.73 -10.96 -1.37
C ALA A 8 48.59 -11.66 -0.61
N SER A 9 48.37 -11.23 0.64
CA SER A 9 47.04 -11.22 1.26
C SER A 9 46.96 -10.02 2.19
N VAL A 10 46.13 -9.06 1.81
CA VAL A 10 45.79 -7.87 2.58
C VAL A 10 44.76 -8.30 3.63
N ASP A 11 45.14 -8.33 4.91
CA ASP A 11 44.21 -8.45 6.03
C ASP A 11 43.43 -7.15 6.22
N GLY A 12 42.51 -6.89 5.29
CA GLY A 12 41.45 -5.91 5.45
C GLY A 12 40.43 -6.43 6.44
N LYS A 13 40.52 -5.99 7.70
CA LYS A 13 39.45 -6.13 8.70
C LYS A 13 38.22 -5.36 8.21
N ASN A 14 37.41 -6.02 7.40
CA ASN A 14 36.12 -5.52 6.94
C ASN A 14 35.13 -5.68 8.10
N SER A 15 34.93 -4.62 8.86
CA SER A 15 33.85 -4.50 9.83
C SER A 15 32.52 -4.52 9.06
N VAL A 16 31.97 -5.71 8.89
CA VAL A 16 30.59 -5.88 8.42
C VAL A 16 29.69 -5.24 9.48
N SER A 17 29.34 -3.98 9.24
CA SER A 17 28.30 -3.28 9.96
C SER A 17 27.03 -4.13 9.81
N LYS A 18 26.49 -4.54 10.96
CA LYS A 18 25.23 -5.25 11.06
C LYS A 18 24.21 -4.49 10.23
N SER A 19 23.86 -5.04 9.07
CA SER A 19 22.66 -4.69 8.32
C SER A 19 21.54 -4.53 9.34
N SER A 20 21.11 -3.28 9.53
CA SER A 20 19.95 -2.97 10.34
C SER A 20 18.82 -3.77 9.73
N LYS A 21 18.28 -4.70 10.52
CA LYS A 21 17.06 -5.44 10.17
C LYS A 21 15.97 -4.38 10.00
N ILE A 22 15.79 -3.90 8.78
CA ILE A 22 14.60 -3.13 8.41
C ILE A 22 13.45 -4.07 8.75
N ALA A 23 12.68 -3.70 9.78
CA ALA A 23 11.57 -4.47 10.28
C ALA A 23 10.70 -4.87 9.09
N LYS A 24 10.60 -6.17 8.82
CA LYS A 24 9.71 -6.71 7.80
C LYS A 24 8.33 -6.11 8.06
N GLY A 25 7.88 -5.24 7.15
CA GLY A 25 6.58 -4.60 7.24
C GLY A 25 5.48 -5.65 7.43
N PRO A 26 4.33 -5.26 8.00
CA PRO A 26 3.35 -6.23 8.44
C PRO A 26 2.81 -7.03 7.23
N LYS A 27 2.80 -8.36 7.40
CA LYS A 27 2.50 -9.43 6.44
C LYS A 27 0.99 -9.53 6.13
N TYR A 28 0.31 -8.41 5.90
CA TYR A 28 -1.16 -8.35 5.74
C TYR A 28 -1.57 -7.81 4.37
N GLY A 29 -2.56 -8.46 3.75
CA GLY A 29 -3.42 -7.93 2.68
C GLY A 29 -2.79 -7.47 1.37
N PHE A 30 -1.46 -7.39 1.26
CA PHE A 30 -0.80 -6.76 0.11
C PHE A 30 -0.56 -7.72 -1.06
N ASP A 31 -0.52 -9.04 -0.84
CA ASP A 31 -0.30 -10.06 -1.88
C ASP A 31 -1.59 -10.76 -2.35
N ILE A 32 -2.76 -10.15 -2.11
CA ILE A 32 -4.05 -10.73 -2.52
C ILE A 32 -4.40 -10.24 -3.93
N GLU A 33 -4.72 -11.17 -4.84
CA GLU A 33 -5.15 -10.83 -6.22
C GLU A 33 -6.39 -9.93 -6.26
N ASN A 34 -7.37 -10.19 -5.38
CA ASN A 34 -8.52 -9.33 -5.18
C ASN A 34 -8.57 -8.77 -3.75
N VAL A 35 -8.13 -7.51 -3.61
CA VAL A 35 -8.15 -6.77 -2.34
C VAL A 35 -9.54 -6.70 -1.70
N LEU A 36 -10.63 -6.81 -2.48
CA LEU A 36 -12.02 -6.73 -1.98
C LEU A 36 -12.57 -8.05 -1.40
N ASP A 37 -11.86 -9.16 -1.63
CA ASP A 37 -12.20 -10.50 -1.12
C ASP A 37 -11.34 -10.90 0.09
N MET A 38 -10.63 -9.94 0.67
CA MET A 38 -9.82 -10.11 1.87
C MET A 38 -10.69 -10.59 3.05
N LYS A 39 -10.23 -11.64 3.75
CA LYS A 39 -10.86 -12.13 4.97
C LYS A 39 -10.42 -11.28 6.15
N GLU A 40 -11.19 -11.26 7.23
CA GLU A 40 -10.89 -10.42 8.39
C GLU A 40 -9.53 -10.70 9.02
N LYS A 41 -9.10 -11.96 9.00
CA LYS A 41 -7.76 -12.38 9.45
C LYS A 41 -6.60 -11.74 8.66
N ASP A 42 -6.88 -11.27 7.45
CA ASP A 42 -5.90 -10.69 6.53
C ASP A 42 -5.96 -9.15 6.52
N PHE A 43 -6.89 -8.55 7.30
CA PHE A 43 -7.02 -7.10 7.42
C PHE A 43 -5.78 -6.48 8.07
N PRO A 44 -5.45 -5.23 7.70
CA PRO A 44 -4.40 -4.49 8.37
C PRO A 44 -4.71 -4.34 9.86
N VAL A 45 -3.66 -4.51 10.68
CA VAL A 45 -3.73 -4.26 12.11
C VAL A 45 -3.55 -2.76 12.34
N PHE A 46 -4.49 -2.17 13.05
CA PHE A 46 -4.44 -0.76 13.46
C PHE A 46 -4.22 -0.67 14.96
N THR A 47 -3.40 0.31 15.34
CA THR A 47 -3.16 0.67 16.74
C THR A 47 -4.44 1.20 17.39
N LEU A 48 -5.21 2.02 16.66
CA LEU A 48 -6.43 2.65 17.17
C LEU A 48 -7.71 1.98 16.63
N ALA A 49 -8.66 1.73 17.54
CA ALA A 49 -10.00 1.25 17.18
C ALA A 49 -10.72 2.18 16.19
N LYS A 50 -10.49 3.50 16.29
CA LYS A 50 -11.01 4.49 15.33
C LYS A 50 -10.50 4.24 13.91
N ASN A 51 -9.22 3.88 13.75
CA ASN A 51 -8.63 3.57 12.45
C ASN A 51 -9.16 2.24 11.90
N LYS A 52 -9.31 1.23 12.76
CA LYS A 52 -10.01 -0.02 12.39
C LYS A 52 -11.43 0.27 11.87
N ALA A 53 -12.20 1.12 12.55
CA ALA A 53 -13.54 1.50 12.11
C ALA A 53 -13.54 2.33 10.81
N ARG A 54 -12.53 3.20 10.58
CA ARG A 54 -12.36 3.91 9.29
C ARG A 54 -12.08 2.93 8.16
N PHE A 55 -11.19 1.97 8.39
CA PHE A 55 -10.91 0.90 7.44
C PHE A 55 -12.17 0.14 7.05
N PHE A 56 -12.95 -0.33 8.02
CA PHE A 56 -14.17 -1.08 7.74
C PHE A 56 -15.18 -0.30 6.90
N ARG A 57 -15.39 0.98 7.21
CA ARG A 57 -16.29 1.85 6.43
C ARG A 57 -15.80 1.98 4.98
N MET A 58 -14.51 2.24 4.81
CA MET A 58 -13.88 2.34 3.50
C MET A 58 -13.99 1.03 2.72
N PHE A 59 -13.59 -0.09 3.33
CA PHE A 59 -13.65 -1.42 2.73
C PHE A 59 -15.07 -1.81 2.30
N THR A 60 -16.04 -1.61 3.18
CA THR A 60 -17.47 -1.89 2.89
C THR A 60 -17.98 -1.05 1.73
N TRP A 61 -17.60 0.24 1.68
CA TRP A 61 -17.96 1.10 0.56
C TRP A 61 -17.42 0.57 -0.77
N TYR A 62 -16.15 0.18 -0.84
CA TYR A 62 -15.56 -0.37 -2.07
C TYR A 62 -16.20 -1.69 -2.49
N LYS A 63 -16.49 -2.59 -1.54
CA LYS A 63 -17.23 -3.82 -1.84
C LYS A 63 -18.61 -3.55 -2.42
N ASN A 64 -19.36 -2.64 -1.80
CA ASN A 64 -20.71 -2.28 -2.25
C ASN A 64 -20.67 -1.61 -3.63
N LYS A 65 -19.68 -0.73 -3.88
CA LYS A 65 -19.51 -0.11 -5.19
C LYS A 65 -19.14 -1.13 -6.26
N ASN A 66 -18.26 -2.08 -5.95
CA ASN A 66 -17.91 -3.14 -6.88
C ASN A 66 -19.12 -4.01 -7.24
N ALA A 67 -19.93 -4.41 -6.25
CA ALA A 67 -21.16 -5.16 -6.50
C ALA A 67 -22.16 -4.36 -7.36
N TRP A 68 -22.33 -3.07 -7.05
CA TRP A 68 -23.19 -2.14 -7.80
C TRP A 68 -22.76 -1.97 -9.26
N LEU A 69 -21.47 -2.12 -9.59
CA LEU A 69 -20.99 -1.99 -10.97
C LEU A 69 -21.69 -2.95 -11.94
N SER A 70 -22.20 -4.10 -11.49
CA SER A 70 -22.95 -5.03 -12.35
C SER A 70 -24.23 -4.39 -12.91
N VAL A 71 -25.02 -3.75 -12.05
CA VAL A 71 -26.34 -3.19 -12.38
C VAL A 71 -26.32 -1.70 -12.71
N ALA A 72 -25.22 -1.00 -12.43
CA ALA A 72 -25.12 0.45 -12.61
C ALA A 72 -25.29 0.89 -14.08
N PRO A 73 -26.03 1.98 -14.36
CA PRO A 73 -26.07 2.58 -15.69
C PRO A 73 -24.73 3.21 -16.07
N LEU A 74 -24.40 3.20 -17.37
CA LEU A 74 -23.09 3.62 -17.86
C LEU A 74 -22.75 5.09 -17.53
N SER A 75 -23.75 5.97 -17.52
CA SER A 75 -23.57 7.38 -17.13
C SER A 75 -23.08 7.53 -15.68
N SER A 76 -23.68 6.77 -14.75
CA SER A 76 -23.26 6.75 -13.34
C SER A 76 -21.86 6.15 -13.17
N VAL A 77 -21.52 5.10 -13.94
CA VAL A 77 -20.18 4.51 -13.92
C VAL A 77 -19.14 5.51 -14.43
N LYS A 78 -19.40 6.21 -15.53
CA LYS A 78 -18.51 7.26 -16.06
C LYS A 78 -18.30 8.41 -15.07
N LYS A 79 -19.36 8.82 -14.36
CA LYS A 79 -19.28 9.83 -13.30
C LYS A 79 -18.38 9.36 -12.15
N LEU A 80 -18.67 8.17 -11.60
CA LEU A 80 -17.87 7.60 -10.51
C LEU A 80 -16.41 7.39 -10.92
N PHE A 81 -16.15 6.95 -12.15
CA PHE A 81 -14.80 6.78 -12.68
C PHE A 81 -13.98 8.08 -12.60
N LYS A 82 -14.55 9.22 -12.99
CA LYS A 82 -13.88 10.53 -12.89
C LYS A 82 -13.60 10.91 -11.43
N GLU A 83 -14.60 10.73 -10.56
CA GLU A 83 -14.49 11.02 -9.13
C GLU A 83 -13.39 10.18 -8.46
N GLN A 84 -13.36 8.87 -8.74
CA GLN A 84 -12.38 7.95 -8.16
C GLN A 84 -10.97 8.17 -8.72
N THR A 85 -10.84 8.51 -9.99
CA THR A 85 -9.52 8.86 -10.58
C THR A 85 -8.91 10.07 -9.88
N LYS A 86 -9.71 11.12 -9.65
CA LYS A 86 -9.24 12.29 -8.89
C LYS A 86 -8.94 11.94 -7.42
N SER A 87 -9.77 11.11 -6.80
CA SER A 87 -9.52 10.67 -5.41
C SER A 87 -8.22 9.85 -5.29
N LEU A 88 -7.85 9.08 -6.32
CA LEU A 88 -6.63 8.28 -6.33
C LEU A 88 -5.36 9.13 -6.25
N GLU A 89 -5.34 10.29 -6.91
CA GLU A 89 -4.23 11.24 -6.84
C GLU A 89 -4.01 11.69 -5.38
N GLY A 90 -5.06 12.15 -4.70
CA GLY A 90 -4.98 12.55 -3.30
C GLY A 90 -4.60 11.40 -2.35
N ILE A 91 -4.99 10.16 -2.63
CA ILE A 91 -4.55 8.99 -1.84
C ILE A 91 -3.04 8.78 -1.98
N ARG A 92 -2.50 8.93 -3.19
CA ARG A 92 -1.07 8.76 -3.47
C ARG A 92 -0.24 9.87 -2.85
N GLU A 93 -0.70 11.11 -2.92
CA GLU A 93 -0.06 12.26 -2.25
C GLU A 93 0.04 12.00 -0.74
N ASN A 94 -1.08 11.70 -0.07
CA ASN A 94 -1.07 11.39 1.36
C ASN A 94 -0.17 10.19 1.70
N LYS A 95 -0.11 9.18 0.83
CA LYS A 95 0.78 8.03 1.03
C LYS A 95 2.25 8.48 1.03
N MET A 96 2.64 9.28 0.05
CA MET A 96 4.02 9.80 -0.07
C MET A 96 4.37 10.68 1.13
N ASP A 97 3.45 11.53 1.59
CA ASP A 97 3.66 12.38 2.77
C ASP A 97 3.92 11.53 4.02
N TYR A 98 3.14 10.47 4.24
CA TYR A 98 3.35 9.57 5.37
C TYR A 98 4.63 8.74 5.27
N GLU A 99 5.02 8.33 4.06
CA GLU A 99 6.31 7.65 3.82
C GLU A 99 7.47 8.59 4.17
N MET A 100 7.43 9.83 3.67
CA MET A 100 8.43 10.86 3.95
C MET A 100 8.54 11.17 5.45
N ASP A 101 7.43 11.36 6.16
CA ASP A 101 7.45 11.66 7.60
C ASP A 101 8.06 10.51 8.44
N LEU A 102 7.82 9.26 8.02
CA LEU A 102 8.38 8.09 8.67
C LEU A 102 9.90 7.98 8.41
N GLU A 103 10.35 8.36 7.21
CA GLU A 103 11.76 8.36 6.82
C GLU A 103 12.57 9.45 7.52
N GLN A 104 11.98 10.64 7.75
CA GLN A 104 12.65 11.75 8.44
C GLN A 104 13.12 11.40 9.86
N GLY A 105 12.50 10.40 10.49
CA GLY A 105 12.95 9.87 11.79
C GLY A 105 12.76 10.81 12.98
N THR A 106 12.11 11.96 12.79
CA THR A 106 11.86 13.00 13.81
C THR A 106 10.66 12.70 14.71
N LEU A 107 9.81 11.74 14.32
CA LEU A 107 8.60 11.37 15.05
C LEU A 107 8.90 10.64 16.36
N THR A 108 8.16 10.99 17.41
CA THR A 108 8.14 10.21 18.66
C THR A 108 7.58 8.80 18.40
N PRO A 109 7.82 7.82 19.30
CA PRO A 109 7.29 6.47 19.11
C PRO A 109 5.77 6.42 18.91
N SER A 110 5.01 7.23 19.64
CA SER A 110 3.55 7.29 19.52
C SER A 110 3.11 7.93 18.19
N GLN A 111 3.75 9.03 17.78
CA GLN A 111 3.51 9.67 16.49
C GLN A 111 3.84 8.72 15.33
N ARG A 112 4.96 8.00 15.43
CA ARG A 112 5.37 7.00 14.43
C ARG A 112 4.34 5.87 14.30
N SER A 113 3.83 5.35 15.42
CA SER A 113 2.77 4.33 15.40
C SER A 113 1.51 4.83 14.68
N TYR A 114 1.11 6.07 14.96
CA TYR A 114 -0.03 6.70 14.28
C TYR A 114 0.23 6.92 12.79
N ARG A 115 1.42 7.40 12.42
CA ARG A 115 1.78 7.61 11.00
C ARG A 115 1.83 6.30 10.23
N LEU A 116 2.27 5.22 10.88
CA LEU A 116 2.27 3.88 10.29
C LEU A 116 0.84 3.36 10.05
N ASP A 117 -0.09 3.58 10.99
CA ASP A 117 -1.51 3.27 10.80
C ASP A 117 -2.09 4.02 9.58
N GLU A 118 -1.82 5.33 9.45
CA GLU A 118 -2.30 6.13 8.31
C GLU A 118 -1.64 5.70 6.99
N LEU A 119 -0.36 5.36 7.00
CA LEU A 119 0.32 4.81 5.83
C LEU A 119 -0.32 3.49 5.39
N ASN A 120 -0.60 2.59 6.34
CA ASN A 120 -1.27 1.31 6.05
C ASN A 120 -2.68 1.54 5.49
N MET A 121 -3.42 2.54 5.99
CA MET A 121 -4.70 2.98 5.44
C MET A 121 -4.55 3.43 3.98
N CYS A 122 -3.58 4.31 3.67
CA CYS A 122 -3.37 4.78 2.30
C CYS A 122 -2.97 3.65 1.34
N LYS A 123 -2.10 2.73 1.76
CA LYS A 123 -1.68 1.59 0.93
C LYS A 123 -2.84 0.69 0.53
N ILE A 124 -3.73 0.35 1.49
CA ILE A 124 -4.88 -0.49 1.16
C ILE A 124 -5.96 0.29 0.40
N HIS A 125 -6.14 1.57 0.71
CA HIS A 125 -7.06 2.46 -0.02
C HIS A 125 -6.67 2.59 -1.49
N GLU A 126 -5.38 2.81 -1.76
CA GLU A 126 -4.85 2.88 -3.13
C GLU A 126 -5.17 1.60 -3.91
N LYS A 127 -4.91 0.42 -3.32
CA LYS A 127 -5.21 -0.86 -3.97
C LYS A 127 -6.69 -1.03 -4.30
N MET A 128 -7.58 -0.69 -3.38
CA MET A 128 -9.03 -0.75 -3.61
C MET A 128 -9.49 0.24 -4.68
N ALA A 129 -8.96 1.46 -4.65
CA ALA A 129 -9.26 2.49 -5.64
C ALA A 129 -8.83 2.04 -7.04
N VAL A 130 -7.59 1.56 -7.19
CA VAL A 130 -7.07 1.03 -8.47
C VAL A 130 -7.94 -0.11 -8.97
N TYR A 131 -8.28 -1.08 -8.12
CA TYR A 131 -9.14 -2.20 -8.50
C TYR A 131 -10.52 -1.73 -9.00
N LEU A 132 -11.17 -0.81 -8.29
CA LEU A 132 -12.48 -0.28 -8.68
C LEU A 132 -12.40 0.50 -9.99
N ILE A 133 -11.37 1.34 -10.16
CA ILE A 133 -11.10 2.09 -11.39
C ILE A 133 -10.91 1.14 -12.57
N SER A 134 -10.08 0.11 -12.44
CA SER A 134 -9.88 -0.89 -13.48
C SER A 134 -11.17 -1.63 -13.84
N SER A 135 -12.01 -1.94 -12.85
CA SER A 135 -13.31 -2.59 -13.07
C SER A 135 -14.29 -1.67 -13.81
N MET A 136 -14.33 -0.38 -13.47
CA MET A 136 -15.12 0.61 -14.20
C MET A 136 -14.64 0.80 -15.64
N GLN A 137 -13.32 0.84 -15.87
CA GLN A 137 -12.74 0.93 -17.21
C GLN A 137 -13.16 -0.25 -18.09
N LYS A 138 -13.12 -1.48 -17.55
CA LYS A 138 -13.58 -2.68 -18.27
C LYS A 138 -15.04 -2.54 -18.69
N LYS A 139 -15.93 -2.15 -17.76
CA LYS A 139 -17.35 -1.94 -18.07
C LYS A 139 -17.57 -0.86 -19.13
N ILE A 140 -16.86 0.27 -19.02
CA ILE A 140 -16.98 1.37 -20.00
C ILE A 140 -16.56 0.93 -21.40
N LYS A 141 -15.47 0.17 -21.52
CA LYS A 141 -14.97 -0.33 -22.81
C LYS A 141 -15.91 -1.35 -23.45
N VAL A 142 -16.46 -2.28 -22.65
CA VAL A 142 -17.42 -3.29 -23.15
C VAL A 142 -18.66 -2.64 -23.76
N SER A 143 -19.12 -1.50 -23.24
CA SER A 143 -20.29 -0.79 -23.77
C SER A 143 -20.00 0.09 -25.00
N GLN A 144 -18.76 0.14 -25.49
CA GLN A 144 -18.38 0.89 -26.71
C GLN A 144 -18.30 0.00 -27.96
N HIS A 145 -18.48 -1.30 -27.79
CA HIS A 145 -18.58 -2.32 -28.84
C HIS A 145 -19.97 -2.94 -28.81
#